data_AF-A0A917Z2Y5-F1
#
_entry.id   AF-A0A917Z2Y5-F1
#
_cell.length_a   1.000
_cell.length_b   1.000
_cell.length_c   1.000
_cell.angle_alpha   90.00
_cell.angle_beta   90.00
_cell.angle_gamma   90.00
#
_symmetry.space_group_name_H-M   'P 1'
#
loop_
_entity.id
_entity.type
_entity.pdbx_description
1 polymer ?
#
loop_
_entity_poly.entity_id
_entity_poly.type
_entity_poly.pdbx_seq_one_letter_code
_entity_poly.pdbx_strand_id
1 'polypeptide(L)'
;MRFGILLSLLISISACTNVETLNVKRSDIGLLSNYDVSTFSDYGNSVFYDPEAKLHRYDVYIGGYGGCGGHLLIYAKPKMDRYLEANDYSDYTVTDVHHQLTPPSKCKIYIKYNE
;
A
#
# COMPACT_ATOMS: atom_id res chain seq x y z
N MET A 1 0.03 50.00 23.10
CA MET A 1 -0.39 48.58 23.03
C MET A 1 -0.49 48.19 21.57
N ARG A 2 0.46 47.41 21.04
CA ARG A 2 0.41 46.78 19.71
C ARG A 2 0.40 45.28 19.95
N PHE A 3 -0.78 44.69 19.98
CA PHE A 3 -0.99 43.25 20.08
C PHE A 3 -1.71 42.79 18.82
N GLY A 4 -1.22 41.69 18.23
CA GLY A 4 -1.88 40.96 17.15
C GLY A 4 -1.54 41.50 15.76
N ILE A 5 -1.33 40.70 14.72
CA ILE A 5 -1.53 39.26 14.53
C ILE A 5 -0.52 38.89 13.44
N LEU A 6 0.53 38.15 13.81
CA LEU A 6 1.50 37.59 12.86
C LEU A 6 1.63 36.11 13.19
N LEU A 7 0.49 35.43 13.22
CA LEU A 7 0.40 34.01 13.59
C LEU A 7 -0.84 33.36 12.96
N SER A 8 -0.92 33.36 11.64
CA SER A 8 -2.01 32.68 10.94
C SER A 8 -1.64 32.39 9.50
N LEU A 9 -0.64 31.53 9.28
CA LEU A 9 -0.59 30.70 8.06
C LEU A 9 0.30 29.46 8.23
N LEU A 10 0.19 28.79 9.38
CA LEU A 10 0.51 27.36 9.48
C LEU A 10 -0.81 26.61 9.31
N ILE A 11 -1.36 26.68 8.09
CA ILE A 11 -2.42 25.74 7.70
C ILE A 11 -1.70 24.43 7.49
N SER A 12 -1.78 23.59 8.52
CA SER A 12 -1.39 22.20 8.51
C SER A 12 -1.98 21.54 7.28
N ILE A 13 -1.15 21.36 6.24
CA ILE A 13 -1.44 20.42 5.16
C ILE A 13 -1.22 19.04 5.77
N SER A 14 -2.16 18.63 6.62
CA SER A 14 -2.30 17.24 7.01
C SER A 14 -2.69 16.51 5.74
N ALA A 15 -1.69 16.06 4.99
CA ALA A 15 -1.86 15.09 3.93
C ALA A 15 -2.47 13.84 4.57
N CYS A 16 -3.79 13.78 4.64
CA CYS A 16 -4.52 12.60 5.07
C CYS A 16 -4.27 11.52 4.02
N THR A 17 -3.26 10.69 4.24
CA THR A 17 -3.18 9.37 3.61
C THR A 17 -4.44 8.62 4.01
N ASN A 18 -5.27 8.26 3.03
CA ASN A 18 -6.38 7.36 3.28
C ASN A 18 -5.77 5.98 3.54
N VAL A 19 -5.91 5.52 4.79
CA VAL A 19 -5.49 4.21 5.25
C VAL A 19 -6.71 3.30 5.21
N GLU A 20 -6.59 2.20 4.46
CA GLU A 20 -7.58 1.13 4.48
C GLU A 20 -6.97 -0.07 5.19
N THR A 21 -7.44 -0.35 6.42
CA THR A 21 -7.06 -1.56 7.15
C THR A 21 -7.88 -2.73 6.63
N LEU A 22 -7.21 -3.74 6.07
CA LEU A 22 -7.84 -4.80 5.30
C LEU A 22 -7.72 -6.19 5.94
N ASN A 23 -6.63 -6.50 6.66
CA ASN A 23 -6.38 -7.81 7.29
C ASN A 23 -6.74 -9.01 6.40
N VAL A 24 -6.22 -9.06 5.17
CA VAL A 24 -6.56 -10.09 4.17
C VAL A 24 -5.49 -11.17 4.16
N LYS A 25 -5.90 -12.42 4.38
CA LYS A 25 -4.99 -13.58 4.30
C LYS A 25 -4.67 -13.90 2.85
N ARG A 26 -3.49 -14.47 2.61
CA ARG A 26 -3.05 -14.94 1.28
C ARG A 26 -4.10 -15.80 0.56
N SER A 27 -4.80 -16.68 1.30
CA SER A 27 -5.84 -17.58 0.78
C SER A 27 -7.07 -16.85 0.24
N ASP A 28 -7.32 -15.64 0.74
CA ASP A 28 -8.56 -14.89 0.48
C ASP A 28 -8.36 -13.90 -0.68
N ILE A 29 -7.12 -13.69 -1.12
CA ILE A 29 -6.77 -12.85 -2.27
C ILE A 29 -7.06 -13.63 -3.56
N GLY A 30 -8.12 -13.25 -4.28
CA GLY A 30 -8.41 -13.76 -5.62
C GLY A 30 -9.83 -14.28 -5.85
N LEU A 31 -10.77 -14.10 -4.92
CA LEU A 31 -12.16 -14.55 -5.08
C LEU A 31 -13.02 -13.71 -6.05
N LEU A 32 -12.43 -12.77 -6.82
CA LEU A 32 -13.14 -11.90 -7.76
C LEU A 32 -12.37 -11.77 -9.08
N SER A 33 -12.72 -12.60 -10.07
CA SER A 33 -12.18 -12.50 -11.43
C SER A 33 -13.07 -11.62 -12.30
N ASN A 34 -12.57 -10.46 -12.73
CA ASN A 34 -12.84 -9.72 -13.99
C ASN A 34 -12.47 -8.23 -13.87
N TYR A 35 -11.25 -7.90 -13.44
CA TYR A 35 -10.80 -6.51 -13.39
C TYR A 35 -9.49 -6.32 -14.13
N ASP A 36 -9.40 -5.20 -14.85
CA ASP A 36 -8.29 -4.86 -15.72
C ASP A 36 -7.06 -4.48 -14.88
N VAL A 37 -6.07 -5.37 -14.85
CA VAL A 37 -4.81 -5.18 -14.13
C VAL A 37 -3.84 -4.23 -14.86
N SER A 38 -4.19 -3.75 -16.05
CA SER A 38 -3.35 -2.83 -16.84
C SER A 38 -3.18 -1.46 -16.20
N THR A 39 -4.02 -1.10 -15.23
CA THR A 39 -3.92 0.16 -14.49
C THR A 39 -2.86 0.14 -13.38
N PHE A 40 -2.19 -0.99 -13.12
CA PHE A 40 -1.21 -1.13 -12.05
C PHE A 40 0.20 -1.36 -12.60
N SER A 41 1.20 -0.72 -11.99
CA SER A 41 2.60 -0.82 -12.36
C SER A 41 3.51 -0.78 -11.14
N ASP A 42 4.57 -1.58 -11.14
CA ASP A 42 5.56 -1.69 -10.07
C ASP A 42 6.95 -1.23 -10.58
N TYR A 43 7.21 0.10 -10.57
CA TYR A 43 8.51 0.65 -10.96
C TYR A 43 9.64 0.16 -10.02
N GLY A 44 10.40 -0.87 -10.43
CA GLY A 44 11.64 -1.31 -9.74
C GLY A 44 11.47 -2.39 -8.66
N ASN A 45 10.24 -2.85 -8.44
CA ASN A 45 9.86 -4.21 -8.03
C ASN A 45 10.73 -4.93 -6.98
N SER A 46 10.40 -4.74 -5.70
CA SER A 46 10.68 -5.73 -4.64
C SER A 46 9.78 -5.49 -3.43
N VAL A 47 9.51 -6.57 -2.69
CA VAL A 47 9.01 -6.46 -1.33
C VAL A 47 10.21 -6.12 -0.45
N PHE A 48 10.11 -5.09 0.39
CA PHE A 48 11.18 -4.67 1.29
C PHE A 48 10.65 -4.44 2.70
N TYR A 49 11.52 -4.52 3.70
CA TYR A 49 11.14 -4.28 5.09
C TYR A 49 11.04 -2.77 5.39
N ASP A 50 9.91 -2.34 5.95
CA ASP A 50 9.68 -0.99 6.45
C ASP A 50 9.90 -0.96 7.98
N PRO A 51 11.01 -0.35 8.47
CA PRO A 51 11.35 -0.38 9.89
C PRO A 51 10.41 0.45 10.76
N GLU A 52 9.71 1.44 10.19
CA GLU A 52 8.77 2.28 10.93
C GLU A 52 7.47 1.50 11.21
N ALA A 53 6.95 0.82 10.18
CA ALA A 53 5.76 -0.01 10.30
C ALA A 53 6.06 -1.39 10.94
N LYS A 54 7.33 -1.81 10.98
CA LYS A 54 7.78 -3.16 11.36
C LYS A 54 7.12 -4.25 10.50
N LEU A 55 6.88 -3.94 9.24
CA LEU A 55 6.18 -4.80 8.28
C LEU A 55 6.92 -4.79 6.95
N HIS A 56 6.72 -5.82 6.15
CA HIS A 56 7.15 -5.77 4.76
C HIS A 56 6.20 -4.87 3.97
N ARG A 57 6.74 -4.22 2.93
CA ARG A 57 6.01 -3.26 2.11
C ARG A 57 6.23 -3.58 0.65
N TYR A 58 5.15 -3.49 -0.12
CA TYR A 58 5.18 -3.54 -1.57
C TYR A 58 4.51 -2.30 -2.14
N ASP A 59 5.25 -1.58 -2.98
CA ASP A 59 4.84 -0.31 -3.53
C ASP A 59 4.31 -0.51 -4.96
N VAL A 60 3.05 -0.17 -5.19
CA VAL A 60 2.40 -0.26 -6.50
C VAL A 60 1.94 1.11 -6.93
N TYR A 61 2.14 1.40 -8.22
CA TYR A 61 1.68 2.61 -8.85
C TYR A 61 0.38 2.36 -9.62
N ILE A 62 -0.58 3.26 -9.47
CA ILE A 62 -1.90 3.23 -10.10
C ILE A 62 -2.00 4.31 -11.18
N GLY A 63 -2.43 3.93 -12.37
CA GLY A 63 -2.77 4.82 -13.47
C GLY A 63 -4.28 4.90 -13.68
N GLY A 64 -4.75 6.01 -14.26
CA GLY A 64 -6.17 6.19 -14.61
C GLY A 64 -7.10 6.11 -13.40
N TYR A 65 -8.14 5.26 -13.48
CA TYR A 65 -9.13 5.03 -12.43
C TYR A 65 -8.76 3.89 -11.46
N GLY A 66 -7.51 3.43 -11.46
CA GLY A 66 -7.05 2.38 -10.54
C GLY A 66 -7.14 2.84 -9.08
N GLY A 67 -7.79 2.05 -8.22
CA GLY A 67 -7.88 2.30 -6.78
C GLY A 67 -6.98 1.38 -5.96
N CYS A 68 -6.69 1.76 -4.70
CA CYS A 68 -5.91 0.95 -3.77
C CYS A 68 -6.70 -0.20 -3.09
N GLY A 69 -7.87 -0.57 -3.60
CA GLY A 69 -8.73 -1.61 -3.03
C GLY A 69 -8.35 -3.03 -3.47
N GLY A 70 -9.28 -3.99 -3.33
CA GLY A 70 -9.01 -5.43 -3.54
C GLY A 70 -8.33 -5.83 -4.87
N HIS A 71 -8.54 -5.08 -5.97
CA HIS A 71 -7.91 -5.37 -7.26
C HIS A 71 -6.39 -5.20 -7.24
N LEU A 72 -5.91 -4.25 -6.44
CA LEU A 72 -4.50 -4.05 -6.20
C LEU A 72 -3.85 -5.33 -5.63
N LEU A 73 -4.55 -6.01 -4.72
CA LEU A 73 -4.05 -7.22 -4.08
C LEU A 73 -3.94 -8.37 -5.08
N ILE A 74 -4.88 -8.48 -6.03
CA ILE A 74 -4.81 -9.45 -7.13
C ILE A 74 -3.57 -9.20 -7.99
N TYR A 75 -3.28 -7.94 -8.33
CA TYR A 75 -2.08 -7.58 -9.09
C TYR A 75 -0.76 -7.86 -8.33
N ALA A 76 -0.74 -7.57 -7.03
CA ALA A 76 0.44 -7.70 -6.18
C ALA A 76 0.73 -9.16 -5.76
N LYS A 77 -0.30 -10.00 -5.67
CA LYS A 77 -0.21 -11.38 -5.16
C LYS A 77 0.91 -12.21 -5.78
N PRO A 78 1.11 -12.27 -7.12
CA PRO A 78 2.18 -13.09 -7.69
C PRO A 78 3.60 -12.65 -7.29
N LYS A 79 3.78 -11.41 -6.82
CA LYS A 79 5.07 -10.88 -6.35
C LYS A 79 5.24 -11.13 -4.86
N MET A 80 4.18 -10.95 -4.09
CA MET A 80 4.16 -11.32 -2.66
C MET A 80 4.38 -12.82 -2.45
N ASP A 81 3.76 -13.66 -3.30
CA ASP A 81 3.94 -15.12 -3.29
C ASP A 81 5.39 -15.50 -3.65
N ARG A 82 6.00 -14.86 -4.66
CA ARG A 82 7.43 -15.08 -4.99
C ARG A 82 8.35 -14.69 -3.85
N TYR A 83 8.06 -13.61 -3.13
CA TYR A 83 8.86 -13.20 -1.97
C TYR A 83 8.69 -14.17 -0.79
N LEU A 84 7.47 -14.68 -0.56
CA LEU A 84 7.21 -15.74 0.42
C LEU A 84 8.10 -16.95 0.15
N GLU A 85 8.07 -17.46 -1.08
CA GLU A 85 8.81 -18.66 -1.49
C GLU A 85 10.34 -18.44 -1.43
N ALA A 86 10.82 -17.27 -1.84
CA ALA A 86 12.26 -16.97 -1.86
C ALA A 86 12.89 -16.80 -0.46
N ASN A 87 12.08 -16.63 0.59
CA ASN A 87 12.54 -16.39 1.96
C ASN A 87 12.00 -17.44 2.95
N ASP A 88 11.51 -18.59 2.45
CA ASP A 88 11.02 -19.71 3.26
C ASP A 88 9.92 -19.35 4.27
N TYR A 89 9.07 -18.37 3.96
CA TYR A 89 7.89 -18.05 4.78
C TYR A 89 6.75 -19.04 4.52
N SER A 90 5.96 -19.37 5.54
CA SER A 90 4.83 -20.30 5.41
C SER A 90 3.54 -19.62 4.92
N ASP A 91 3.31 -18.37 5.30
CA ASP A 91 2.12 -17.61 4.91
C ASP A 91 2.33 -16.08 4.99
N TYR A 92 1.36 -15.29 4.50
CA TYR A 92 1.31 -13.85 4.79
C TYR A 92 -0.11 -13.30 4.94
N THR A 93 -0.21 -12.17 5.63
CA THR A 93 -1.42 -11.34 5.75
C THR A 93 -1.12 -9.93 5.28
N VAL A 94 -1.96 -9.40 4.39
CA VAL A 94 -1.96 -7.97 4.05
C VAL A 94 -2.70 -7.22 5.16
N THR A 95 -1.98 -6.42 5.95
CA THR A 95 -2.56 -5.73 7.11
C THR A 95 -3.29 -4.47 6.67
N ASP A 96 -2.61 -3.66 5.86
CA ASP A 96 -3.06 -2.32 5.49
C ASP A 96 -2.66 -1.98 4.06
N VAL A 97 -3.45 -1.12 3.43
CA VAL A 97 -3.09 -0.46 2.18
C VAL A 97 -3.24 1.05 2.34
N HIS A 98 -2.17 1.78 2.05
CA HIS A 98 -2.15 3.23 2.18
C HIS A 98 -2.07 3.87 0.79
N HIS A 99 -3.03 4.74 0.47
CA HIS A 99 -2.91 5.61 -0.69
C HIS A 99 -2.02 6.80 -0.34
N GLN A 100 -0.93 6.96 -1.08
CA GLN A 100 -0.01 8.07 -0.93
C GLN A 100 -0.43 9.22 -1.85
N LEU A 101 -0.56 10.42 -1.26
CA LEU A 101 -0.91 11.64 -1.98
C LEU A 101 0.25 12.17 -2.84
N THR A 102 1.50 11.84 -2.50
CA THR A 102 2.70 12.32 -3.20
C THR A 102 3.75 11.21 -3.33
N PRO A 103 3.98 10.61 -4.52
CA PRO A 103 3.23 10.86 -5.76
C PRO A 103 1.78 10.35 -5.66
N PRO A 104 0.79 11.04 -6.27
CA PRO A 104 -0.65 10.76 -6.12
C PRO A 104 -1.11 9.43 -6.70
N SER A 105 -0.20 8.67 -7.29
CA SER A 105 -0.42 7.43 -7.99
C SER A 105 0.19 6.24 -7.26
N LYS A 106 0.44 6.29 -5.94
CA LYS A 106 1.14 5.21 -5.24
C LYS A 106 0.29 4.61 -4.12
N CYS A 107 0.12 3.30 -4.14
CA CYS A 107 -0.43 2.49 -3.07
C CYS A 107 0.70 1.73 -2.37
N LYS A 108 0.80 1.84 -1.05
CA LYS A 108 1.70 1.04 -0.22
C LYS A 108 0.91 -0.13 0.36
N ILE A 109 1.32 -1.35 0.07
CA ILE A 109 0.72 -2.57 0.63
C ILE A 109 1.62 -3.04 1.77
N TYR A 110 1.08 -3.10 2.98
CA TYR A 110 1.80 -3.58 4.16
C TYR A 110 1.47 -5.05 4.43
N ILE A 111 2.52 -5.85 4.61
CA ILE A 111 2.47 -7.30 4.58
C ILE A 111 3.18 -7.84 5.81
N LYS A 112 2.48 -8.69 6.55
CA LYS A 112 3.03 -9.48 7.65
C LYS A 112 3.26 -10.90 7.14
N TYR A 113 4.53 -11.29 6.99
CA TYR A 113 4.92 -12.67 6.70
C TYR A 113 5.00 -13.48 7.99
N ASN A 114 4.63 -14.75 7.91
CA ASN A 114 4.71 -15.72 9.00
C ASN A 114 5.79 -16.76 8.66
N GLU A 115 6.60 -17.11 9.66
CA GLU A 115 7.55 -18.24 9.59
C GLU A 115 6.79 -19.55 9.76
#